data_AF-A0A642B2T0-F1
#
_entry.id   AF-A0A642B2T0-F1
#
_cell.length_a   1.000
_cell.length_b   1.000
_cell.length_c   1.000
_cell.angle_alpha   90.00
_cell.angle_beta   90.00
_cell.angle_gamma   90.00
#
_symmetry.space_group_name_H-M   'P 1'
#
loop_
_entity.id
_entity.type
_entity.pdbx_description
1 polymer ?
#
loop_
_entity_poly.entity_id
_entity_poly.type
_entity_poly.pdbx_seq_one_letter_code
_entity_poly.pdbx_strand_id
1 'polypeptide(L)'
;MNKIIKYIGASAIVCMMAGCTTNFDDFNTNPYQPSKVPASNLLSTMFNVYACPQQNACQEINCMWASFSGQVTATANWSFGKNVFAYYNASEKHNDSSWGRLYGYIYPSFFLVENSTGKKGVIYAMAQLTRVYGMQLLTSLQGPIPYTQMKAGDTEAPYDNEQTVWHAMFDDLDNAITILKSAATFGVNQDLAVVDQFYKGDCSKWLKFANTLKLRMAIRISGVEPEYAQTKAQEAVFGGVMESVGDSSYDTTNGGINENGYAIVSGWPEVRANACLVSYMNGYNDPRRPAYFTPQTQTAAGGYVG
;
A
#
# COMPACT_ATOMS: atom_id res chain seq x y z
N MET A 1 -57.79 24.38 -41.87
CA MET A 1 -56.82 24.48 -40.76
C MET A 1 -57.02 23.42 -39.67
N ASN A 2 -58.22 23.22 -39.13
CA ASN A 2 -58.46 22.30 -37.99
C ASN A 2 -58.18 20.81 -38.25
N LYS A 3 -58.23 20.33 -39.50
CA LYS A 3 -57.88 18.94 -39.84
C LYS A 3 -56.36 18.71 -39.88
N ILE A 4 -55.58 19.70 -40.34
CA ILE A 4 -54.12 19.61 -40.44
C ILE A 4 -53.48 19.63 -39.05
N ILE A 5 -54.00 20.46 -38.13
CA ILE A 5 -53.54 20.52 -36.74
C ILE A 5 -53.76 19.18 -36.00
N LYS A 6 -54.87 18.47 -36.30
CA LYS A 6 -55.11 17.12 -35.73
C LYS A 6 -54.08 16.09 -36.21
N TYR A 7 -53.69 16.13 -37.48
CA TYR A 7 -52.67 15.20 -38.01
C TYR A 7 -51.26 15.54 -37.53
N ILE A 8 -50.91 16.84 -37.38
CA ILE A 8 -49.63 17.27 -36.79
C ILE A 8 -49.55 16.88 -35.31
N GLY A 9 -50.64 17.06 -34.55
CA GLY A 9 -50.72 16.63 -33.15
C GLY A 9 -50.61 15.12 -32.97
N ALA A 10 -51.25 14.34 -33.84
CA ALA A 10 -51.15 12.88 -33.83
C ALA A 10 -49.73 12.38 -34.18
N SER A 11 -49.07 12.97 -35.18
CA SER A 11 -47.69 12.62 -35.55
C SER A 11 -46.67 13.01 -34.47
N ALA A 12 -46.87 14.14 -33.77
CA ALA A 12 -45.99 14.55 -32.67
C ALA A 12 -46.06 13.59 -31.47
N ILE A 13 -47.24 13.02 -31.17
CA ILE A 13 -47.41 12.03 -30.10
C ILE A 13 -46.75 10.69 -30.46
N VAL A 14 -46.78 10.28 -31.74
CA VAL A 14 -46.11 9.05 -32.20
C VAL A 14 -44.59 9.18 -32.13
N CYS A 15 -44.03 10.35 -32.45
CA CYS A 15 -42.57 10.58 -32.33
C CYS A 15 -42.07 10.65 -30.88
N MET A 16 -42.91 11.02 -29.91
CA MET A 16 -42.53 11.04 -28.48
C MET A 16 -42.49 9.64 -27.83
N MET A 17 -43.04 8.61 -28.49
CA MET A 17 -42.98 7.22 -28.00
C MET A 17 -41.77 6.44 -28.51
N ALA A 18 -40.97 7.01 -29.42
CA ALA A 18 -39.67 6.47 -29.81
C ALA A 18 -38.61 6.96 -28.81
N GLY A 19 -38.60 6.38 -27.60
CA GLY A 19 -37.63 6.71 -26.56
C GLY A 19 -36.19 6.43 -27.03
N CYS A 20 -35.34 7.45 -27.04
CA CYS A 20 -33.92 7.38 -27.42
C CYS A 20 -33.03 6.62 -26.39
N THR A 21 -33.62 5.89 -25.45
CA THR A 21 -32.91 5.24 -24.34
C THR A 21 -33.01 3.71 -24.37
N THR A 22 -33.65 3.12 -25.38
CA THR A 22 -33.90 1.67 -25.45
C THR A 22 -32.65 0.81 -25.35
N ASN A 23 -31.49 1.32 -25.77
CA ASN A 23 -30.19 0.64 -25.70
C ASN A 23 -29.16 1.47 -24.92
N PHE A 24 -29.59 2.43 -24.09
CA PHE A 24 -28.66 3.28 -23.34
C PHE A 24 -27.78 2.45 -22.39
N ASP A 25 -28.37 1.45 -21.73
CA ASP A 25 -27.63 0.55 -20.85
C ASP A 25 -26.68 -0.34 -21.66
N ASP A 26 -27.08 -0.85 -22.83
CA ASP A 26 -26.22 -1.67 -23.68
C ASP A 26 -25.03 -0.89 -24.27
N PHE A 27 -25.22 0.39 -24.61
CA PHE A 27 -24.14 1.25 -25.10
C PHE A 27 -23.19 1.73 -23.99
N ASN A 28 -23.67 1.83 -22.74
CA ASN A 28 -22.87 2.31 -21.60
C ASN A 28 -22.40 1.19 -20.65
N THR A 29 -22.81 -0.05 -20.89
CA THR A 29 -22.28 -1.23 -20.20
C THR A 29 -21.11 -1.76 -20.99
N ASN A 30 -19.90 -1.70 -20.43
CA ASN A 30 -18.73 -2.28 -21.05
C ASN A 30 -18.89 -3.82 -21.09
N PRO A 31 -19.02 -4.45 -22.27
CA PRO A 31 -19.27 -5.89 -22.38
C PRO A 31 -18.07 -6.75 -21.93
N TYR A 32 -16.90 -6.12 -21.74
CA TYR A 32 -15.69 -6.76 -21.21
C TYR A 32 -15.50 -6.54 -19.71
N GLN A 33 -16.39 -5.79 -19.05
CA GLN A 33 -16.34 -5.60 -17.62
C GLN A 33 -16.83 -6.88 -16.91
N PRO A 34 -16.05 -7.46 -15.97
CA PRO A 34 -16.47 -8.65 -15.25
C PRO A 34 -17.79 -8.39 -14.52
N SER A 35 -18.77 -9.30 -14.68
CA SER A 35 -20.11 -9.17 -14.09
C SER A 35 -20.10 -9.23 -12.55
N LYS A 36 -19.07 -9.83 -11.96
CA LYS A 36 -18.79 -9.83 -10.51
C LYS A 36 -17.31 -10.08 -10.26
N VAL A 37 -16.58 -9.11 -9.73
CA VAL A 37 -15.19 -9.29 -9.28
C VAL A 37 -15.22 -9.88 -7.86
N PRO A 38 -14.61 -11.04 -7.59
CA PRO A 38 -14.48 -11.55 -6.22
C PRO A 38 -13.76 -10.53 -5.34
N ALA A 39 -14.25 -10.30 -4.13
CA ALA A 39 -13.70 -9.30 -3.23
C ALA A 39 -12.21 -9.51 -2.93
N SER A 40 -11.74 -10.77 -2.93
CA SER A 40 -10.33 -11.12 -2.74
C SER A 40 -9.43 -10.52 -3.84
N ASN A 41 -9.86 -10.48 -5.11
CA ASN A 41 -9.06 -9.93 -6.21
C ASN A 41 -8.76 -8.43 -6.03
N LEU A 42 -9.59 -7.70 -5.29
CA LEU A 42 -9.36 -6.29 -4.99
C LEU A 42 -8.17 -6.06 -4.05
N LEU A 43 -7.80 -7.08 -3.26
CA LEU A 43 -6.64 -7.04 -2.36
C LEU A 43 -5.32 -7.00 -3.14
N SER A 44 -5.24 -7.59 -4.33
CA SER A 44 -4.00 -7.67 -5.10
C SER A 44 -3.39 -6.29 -5.40
N THR A 45 -4.22 -5.31 -5.75
CA THR A 45 -3.75 -3.93 -5.95
C THR A 45 -3.32 -3.30 -4.62
N MET A 46 -4.09 -3.50 -3.55
CA MET A 46 -3.79 -2.94 -2.23
C MET A 46 -2.46 -3.47 -1.69
N PHE A 47 -2.18 -4.76 -1.87
CA PHE A 47 -0.98 -5.44 -1.38
C PHE A 47 0.34 -4.84 -1.90
N ASN A 48 0.29 -4.04 -2.98
CA ASN A 48 1.48 -3.31 -3.45
C ASN A 48 2.07 -2.39 -2.37
N VAL A 49 1.31 -1.90 -1.38
CA VAL A 49 1.87 -1.05 -0.31
C VAL A 49 2.88 -1.77 0.58
N TYR A 50 2.88 -3.11 0.62
CA TYR A 50 3.79 -3.86 1.49
C TYR A 50 5.25 -3.76 1.03
N ALA A 51 5.50 -3.75 -0.28
CA ALA A 51 6.83 -3.80 -0.87
C ALA A 51 7.07 -2.79 -2.01
N CYS A 52 6.02 -2.23 -2.60
CA CYS A 52 6.04 -1.35 -3.78
C CYS A 52 6.87 -1.93 -4.94
N PRO A 53 6.53 -3.13 -5.46
CA PRO A 53 7.40 -3.87 -6.38
C PRO A 53 7.51 -3.24 -7.78
N GLN A 54 6.47 -2.53 -8.24
CA GLN A 54 6.48 -1.85 -9.54
C GLN A 54 7.58 -0.78 -9.57
N GLN A 55 8.37 -0.72 -10.64
CA GLN A 55 9.60 0.10 -10.71
C GLN A 55 9.45 1.58 -10.28
N ASN A 56 8.35 2.25 -10.63
CA ASN A 56 8.12 3.65 -10.24
C ASN A 56 7.70 3.74 -8.76
N ALA A 57 6.80 2.85 -8.31
CA ALA A 57 6.46 2.75 -6.89
C ALA A 57 7.69 2.44 -6.02
N CYS A 58 8.55 1.54 -6.48
CA CYS A 58 9.82 1.21 -5.84
C CYS A 58 10.73 2.43 -5.81
N GLN A 59 10.88 3.16 -6.90
CA GLN A 59 11.67 4.39 -6.91
C GLN A 59 11.12 5.41 -5.90
N GLU A 60 9.81 5.66 -5.95
CA GLU A 60 9.12 6.67 -5.15
C GLU A 60 9.21 6.41 -3.65
N ILE A 61 8.95 5.17 -3.24
CA ILE A 61 8.88 4.78 -1.82
C ILE A 61 10.22 4.27 -1.29
N ASN A 62 10.96 3.50 -2.09
CA ASN A 62 12.11 2.74 -1.60
C ASN A 62 13.47 3.33 -1.97
N CYS A 63 13.54 4.27 -2.94
CA CYS A 63 14.84 4.78 -3.44
C CYS A 63 15.02 6.29 -3.27
N MET A 64 13.93 7.08 -3.25
CA MET A 64 14.00 8.55 -3.16
C MET A 64 14.25 9.02 -1.71
N TRP A 65 13.20 9.45 -0.99
CA TRP A 65 13.30 9.90 0.41
C TRP A 65 13.85 8.80 1.33
N ALA A 66 13.76 7.53 0.93
CA ALA A 66 14.33 6.39 1.64
C ALA A 66 15.84 6.52 1.90
N SER A 67 16.54 7.36 1.11
CA SER A 67 17.94 7.71 1.37
C SER A 67 18.18 8.29 2.77
N PHE A 68 17.15 8.90 3.40
CA PHE A 68 17.21 9.38 4.79
C PHE A 68 17.40 8.27 5.82
N SER A 69 17.09 7.01 5.45
CA SER A 69 17.35 5.84 6.30
C SER A 69 18.81 5.36 6.22
N GLY A 70 19.64 5.96 5.36
CA GLY A 70 21.07 5.67 5.28
C GLY A 70 21.44 4.31 4.69
N GLN A 71 20.50 3.64 4.01
CA GLN A 71 20.73 2.31 3.40
C GLN A 71 20.90 2.38 1.87
N VAL A 72 20.15 3.27 1.22
CA VAL A 72 20.21 3.51 -0.24
C VAL A 72 20.56 4.97 -0.53
N THR A 73 21.10 5.23 -1.72
CA THR A 73 21.38 6.57 -2.23
C THR A 73 20.73 6.71 -3.59
N ALA A 74 19.80 7.66 -3.75
CA ALA A 74 19.37 8.11 -5.07
C ALA A 74 20.55 8.81 -5.77
N THR A 75 21.02 8.25 -6.88
CA THR A 75 22.21 8.75 -7.61
C THR A 75 21.86 9.73 -8.73
N ALA A 76 20.57 9.88 -9.05
CA ALA A 76 20.07 10.84 -10.01
C ALA A 76 19.75 12.21 -9.37
N ASN A 77 19.79 13.26 -10.18
CA ASN A 77 19.32 14.60 -9.80
C ASN A 77 18.14 15.09 -10.64
N TRP A 78 17.72 14.34 -11.66
CA TRP A 78 16.60 14.63 -12.57
C TRP A 78 16.58 16.07 -13.12
N SER A 79 17.77 16.61 -13.44
CA SER A 79 17.96 17.98 -13.93
C SER A 79 17.62 19.09 -12.92
N PHE A 80 17.43 18.75 -11.64
CA PHE A 80 17.19 19.71 -10.56
C PHE A 80 18.45 20.10 -9.79
N GLY A 81 19.61 19.54 -10.13
CA GLY A 81 20.86 19.79 -9.41
C GLY A 81 20.75 19.34 -7.94
N LYS A 82 20.76 20.30 -7.00
CA LYS A 82 20.60 20.01 -5.56
C LYS A 82 19.17 20.21 -5.05
N ASN A 83 18.21 20.60 -5.88
CA ASN A 83 16.80 20.72 -5.49
C ASN A 83 16.12 19.33 -5.54
N VAL A 84 16.60 18.41 -4.69
CA VAL A 84 16.16 17.02 -4.58
C VAL A 84 16.12 16.58 -3.10
N PHE A 85 15.53 15.42 -2.81
CA PHE A 85 15.43 14.88 -1.44
C PHE A 85 16.77 14.79 -0.72
N ALA A 86 17.85 14.38 -1.40
CA ALA A 86 19.17 14.23 -0.80
C ALA A 86 19.73 15.52 -0.15
N TYR A 87 19.16 16.69 -0.49
CA TYR A 87 19.51 17.99 0.11
C TYR A 87 18.29 18.66 0.77
N TYR A 88 17.29 17.86 1.15
CA TYR A 88 16.08 18.31 1.86
C TYR A 88 15.26 19.37 1.10
N ASN A 89 15.34 19.39 -0.23
CA ASN A 89 14.70 20.40 -1.06
C ASN A 89 14.08 19.78 -2.34
N ALA A 90 13.32 18.70 -2.17
CA ALA A 90 12.65 18.03 -3.27
C ALA A 90 11.61 18.92 -3.97
N SER A 91 11.39 18.69 -5.26
CA SER A 91 10.27 19.31 -5.97
C SER A 91 8.92 18.81 -5.41
N GLU A 92 7.87 19.61 -5.57
CA GLU A 92 6.50 19.23 -5.15
C GLU A 92 6.10 17.86 -5.72
N LYS A 93 6.35 17.62 -7.01
CA LYS A 93 6.04 16.33 -7.65
C LYS A 93 6.76 15.14 -6.98
N HIS A 94 8.02 15.32 -6.59
CA HIS A 94 8.76 14.27 -5.88
C HIS A 94 8.22 14.08 -4.45
N ASN A 95 7.90 15.17 -3.76
CA ASN A 95 7.28 15.15 -2.43
C ASN A 95 5.92 14.42 -2.43
N ASP A 96 5.04 14.77 -3.35
CA ASP A 96 3.65 14.31 -3.40
C ASP A 96 3.50 12.87 -3.93
N SER A 97 4.58 12.31 -4.49
CA SER A 97 4.58 10.97 -5.08
C SER A 97 4.10 9.89 -4.11
N SER A 98 4.55 9.95 -2.86
CA SER A 98 4.20 8.95 -1.84
C SER A 98 2.72 8.98 -1.48
N TRP A 99 2.14 10.18 -1.37
CA TRP A 99 0.71 10.36 -1.15
C TRP A 99 -0.10 9.72 -2.28
N GLY A 100 0.16 10.14 -3.52
CA GLY A 100 -0.58 9.67 -4.69
C GLY A 100 -0.47 8.15 -4.86
N ARG A 101 0.73 7.60 -4.61
CA ARG A 101 0.99 6.16 -4.70
C ARG A 101 0.20 5.36 -3.67
N LEU A 102 0.28 5.75 -2.40
CA LEU A 102 -0.31 4.97 -1.30
C LEU A 102 -1.84 5.10 -1.28
N TYR A 103 -2.40 6.31 -1.47
CA TYR A 103 -3.85 6.47 -1.60
C TYR A 103 -4.40 5.73 -2.81
N GLY A 104 -3.70 5.79 -3.95
CA GLY A 104 -4.09 5.13 -5.19
C GLY A 104 -4.13 3.60 -5.10
N TYR A 105 -3.23 2.99 -4.32
CA TYR A 105 -3.27 1.54 -4.07
C TYR A 105 -4.37 1.11 -3.08
N ILE A 106 -4.66 1.93 -2.08
CA ILE A 106 -5.53 1.53 -0.97
C ILE A 106 -7.00 1.80 -1.26
N TYR A 107 -7.39 3.07 -1.38
CA TYR A 107 -8.79 3.46 -1.19
C TYR A 107 -9.76 3.03 -2.30
N PRO A 108 -9.39 3.02 -3.60
CA PRO A 108 -10.30 2.53 -4.64
C PRO A 108 -10.77 1.09 -4.39
N SER A 109 -9.84 0.20 -4.03
CA SER A 109 -10.15 -1.20 -3.71
C SER A 109 -10.78 -1.37 -2.32
N PHE A 110 -10.31 -0.63 -1.32
CA PHE A 110 -10.76 -0.76 0.07
C PHE A 110 -12.27 -0.61 0.19
N PHE A 111 -12.85 0.45 -0.40
CA PHE A 111 -14.30 0.68 -0.31
C PHE A 111 -15.13 -0.39 -1.02
N LEU A 112 -14.62 -0.94 -2.13
CA LEU A 112 -15.27 -2.05 -2.82
C LEU A 112 -15.24 -3.33 -1.98
N VAL A 113 -14.14 -3.59 -1.26
CA VAL A 113 -14.06 -4.69 -0.29
C VAL A 113 -15.01 -4.47 0.88
N GLU A 114 -15.05 -3.27 1.48
CA GLU A 114 -15.97 -2.96 2.59
C GLU A 114 -17.42 -3.26 2.20
N ASN A 115 -17.85 -2.77 1.03
CA ASN A 115 -19.21 -2.92 0.55
C ASN A 115 -19.55 -4.39 0.21
N SER A 116 -18.66 -5.07 -0.52
CA SER A 116 -18.90 -6.46 -0.95
C SER A 116 -18.87 -7.48 0.18
N THR A 117 -18.12 -7.22 1.24
CA THR A 117 -17.99 -8.11 2.41
C THR A 117 -18.95 -7.74 3.54
N GLY A 118 -19.58 -6.56 3.50
CA GLY A 118 -20.38 -6.03 4.60
C GLY A 118 -19.54 -5.83 5.87
N LYS A 119 -18.26 -5.47 5.72
CA LYS A 119 -17.27 -5.28 6.80
C LYS A 119 -17.02 -6.51 7.67
N LYS A 120 -16.99 -7.70 7.06
CA LYS A 120 -16.84 -8.99 7.75
C LYS A 120 -15.87 -9.94 7.04
N GLY A 121 -15.32 -10.88 7.82
CA GLY A 121 -14.54 -11.99 7.31
C GLY A 121 -13.09 -11.64 6.96
N VAL A 122 -12.32 -12.66 6.56
CA VAL A 122 -10.87 -12.58 6.36
C VAL A 122 -10.49 -11.55 5.30
N ILE A 123 -11.24 -11.46 4.19
CA ILE A 123 -10.94 -10.51 3.12
C ILE A 123 -11.06 -9.06 3.62
N TYR A 124 -12.05 -8.76 4.47
CA TYR A 124 -12.17 -7.43 5.08
C TYR A 124 -11.03 -7.16 6.07
N ALA A 125 -10.70 -8.12 6.93
CA ALA A 125 -9.57 -8.01 7.86
C ALA A 125 -8.25 -7.74 7.14
N MET A 126 -8.02 -8.41 6.01
CA MET A 126 -6.86 -8.18 5.15
C MET A 126 -6.88 -6.78 4.50
N ALA A 127 -8.03 -6.28 4.08
CA ALA A 127 -8.16 -4.92 3.57
C ALA A 127 -7.86 -3.87 4.65
N GLN A 128 -8.36 -4.05 5.88
CA GLN A 128 -8.03 -3.18 7.02
C GLN A 128 -6.55 -3.22 7.36
N LEU A 129 -5.96 -4.42 7.50
CA LEU A 129 -4.53 -4.59 7.78
C LEU A 129 -3.66 -3.91 6.72
N THR A 130 -4.01 -4.09 5.43
CA THR A 130 -3.25 -3.50 4.31
C THR A 130 -3.41 -1.98 4.29
N ARG A 131 -4.61 -1.46 4.55
CA ARG A 131 -4.86 -0.03 4.73
C ARG A 131 -4.03 0.54 5.86
N VAL A 132 -4.03 -0.08 7.04
CA VAL A 132 -3.22 0.35 8.19
C VAL A 132 -1.74 0.36 7.81
N TYR A 133 -1.22 -0.68 7.15
CA TYR A 133 0.19 -0.74 6.75
C TYR A 133 0.59 0.42 5.83
N GLY A 134 -0.23 0.73 4.82
CA GLY A 134 0.03 1.84 3.90
C GLY A 134 -0.12 3.21 4.58
N MET A 135 -1.17 3.39 5.39
CA MET A 135 -1.47 4.69 6.00
C MET A 135 -0.56 5.01 7.18
N GLN A 136 -0.08 4.02 7.94
CA GLN A 136 0.93 4.26 8.98
C GLN A 136 2.25 4.75 8.37
N LEU A 137 2.59 4.33 7.15
CA LEU A 137 3.76 4.81 6.43
C LEU A 137 3.55 6.28 6.07
N LEU A 138 2.41 6.61 5.46
CA LEU A 138 2.14 7.96 5.01
C LEU A 138 2.06 8.97 6.16
N THR A 139 1.35 8.65 7.25
CA THR A 139 1.32 9.53 8.43
C THR A 139 2.72 9.72 9.04
N SER A 140 3.59 8.71 8.93
CA SER A 140 4.98 8.85 9.40
C SER A 140 5.85 9.71 8.48
N LEU A 141 5.41 9.97 7.25
CA LEU A 141 6.10 10.86 6.31
C LEU A 141 5.62 12.30 6.42
N GLN A 142 4.32 12.53 6.60
CA GLN A 142 3.72 13.88 6.54
C GLN A 142 2.90 14.32 7.76
N GLY A 143 2.71 13.45 8.75
CA GLY A 143 1.87 13.72 9.91
C GLY A 143 0.38 13.54 9.58
N PRO A 144 -0.48 14.57 9.73
CA PRO A 144 -1.92 14.49 9.48
C PRO A 144 -2.28 13.90 8.10
N ILE A 145 -3.31 13.04 8.06
CA ILE A 145 -3.87 12.47 6.82
C ILE A 145 -5.40 12.27 6.95
N PRO A 146 -6.18 12.31 5.87
CA PRO A 146 -7.56 11.83 5.84
C PRO A 146 -7.62 10.32 6.04
N TYR A 147 -8.23 9.88 7.15
CA TYR A 147 -8.39 8.46 7.45
C TYR A 147 -9.80 8.11 7.95
N THR A 148 -10.23 8.64 9.09
CA THR A 148 -11.50 8.30 9.74
C THR A 148 -12.70 8.79 8.94
N GLN A 149 -12.54 9.90 8.22
CA GLN A 149 -13.60 10.55 7.44
C GLN A 149 -13.58 10.20 5.95
N MET A 150 -12.68 9.29 5.54
CA MET A 150 -12.60 8.85 4.15
C MET A 150 -13.87 8.12 3.72
N LYS A 151 -14.44 8.52 2.58
CA LYS A 151 -15.65 7.92 1.99
C LYS A 151 -15.46 7.68 0.50
N ALA A 152 -16.15 6.68 -0.03
CA ALA A 152 -16.11 6.35 -1.45
C ALA A 152 -16.59 7.55 -2.29
N GLY A 153 -15.76 8.00 -3.23
CA GLY A 153 -16.06 9.12 -4.13
C GLY A 153 -15.91 10.50 -3.51
N ASP A 154 -15.53 10.61 -2.23
CA ASP A 154 -15.26 11.88 -1.57
C ASP A 154 -13.78 12.27 -1.74
N THR A 155 -13.54 13.41 -2.40
CA THR A 155 -12.19 13.95 -2.63
C THR A 155 -11.83 15.09 -1.68
N GLU A 156 -12.74 15.47 -0.77
CA GLU A 156 -12.58 16.58 0.18
C GLU A 156 -12.61 16.09 1.63
N ALA A 157 -12.26 14.82 1.85
CA ALA A 157 -12.22 14.21 3.18
C ALA A 157 -11.32 15.01 4.13
N PRO A 158 -11.84 15.44 5.31
CA PRO A 158 -11.03 16.17 6.28
C PRO A 158 -9.85 15.34 6.80
N TYR A 159 -8.77 16.04 7.13
CA TYR A 159 -7.59 15.44 7.74
C TYR A 159 -7.85 15.13 9.22
N ASP A 160 -7.42 13.97 9.66
CA ASP A 160 -7.26 13.66 11.07
C ASP A 160 -5.93 14.22 11.55
N ASN A 161 -5.89 14.75 12.77
CA ASN A 161 -4.62 15.02 13.43
C ASN A 161 -3.88 13.69 13.70
N GLU A 162 -2.56 13.77 13.99
CA GLU A 162 -1.72 12.58 14.17
C GLU A 162 -2.22 11.64 15.27
N GLN A 163 -2.59 12.16 16.44
CA GLN A 163 -3.10 11.34 17.54
C GLN A 163 -4.36 10.56 17.12
N THR A 164 -5.33 11.24 16.50
CA THR A 164 -6.58 10.64 16.02
C THR A 164 -6.31 9.54 15.00
N VAL A 165 -5.46 9.79 13.99
CA VAL A 165 -5.21 8.77 12.95
C VAL A 165 -4.42 7.57 13.49
N TRP A 166 -3.44 7.80 14.38
CA TRP A 166 -2.70 6.71 15.01
C TRP A 166 -3.62 5.80 15.82
N HIS A 167 -4.49 6.37 16.65
CA HIS A 167 -5.46 5.60 17.46
C HIS A 167 -6.47 4.87 16.57
N ALA A 168 -7.02 5.53 15.55
CA ALA A 168 -7.95 4.90 14.61
C ALA A 168 -7.31 3.72 13.86
N MET A 169 -6.02 3.82 13.50
CA MET A 169 -5.29 2.72 12.88
C MET A 169 -5.05 1.56 13.85
N PHE A 170 -4.82 1.81 15.14
CA PHE A 170 -4.76 0.74 16.14
C PHE A 170 -6.10 0.03 16.29
N ASP A 171 -7.20 0.77 16.33
CA ASP A 171 -8.55 0.20 16.44
C ASP A 171 -8.89 -0.69 15.22
N ASP A 172 -8.61 -0.21 14.01
CA ASP A 172 -8.78 -0.99 12.77
C ASP A 172 -7.89 -2.24 12.74
N LEU A 173 -6.63 -2.11 13.21
CA LEU A 173 -5.69 -3.23 13.30
C LEU A 173 -6.14 -4.27 14.33
N ASP A 174 -6.70 -3.84 15.46
CA ASP A 174 -7.23 -4.72 16.51
C ASP A 174 -8.46 -5.50 16.03
N ASN A 175 -9.31 -4.87 15.21
CA ASN A 175 -10.39 -5.59 14.54
C ASN A 175 -9.86 -6.66 13.57
N ALA A 176 -8.87 -6.30 12.74
CA ALA A 176 -8.24 -7.25 11.82
C ALA A 176 -7.57 -8.42 12.57
N ILE A 177 -6.84 -8.14 13.66
CA ILE A 177 -6.21 -9.15 14.53
C ILE A 177 -7.27 -10.08 15.12
N THR A 178 -8.41 -9.55 15.59
CA THR A 178 -9.50 -10.36 16.15
C THR A 178 -10.05 -11.36 15.12
N ILE A 179 -10.29 -10.91 13.90
CA ILE A 179 -10.78 -11.77 12.81
C ILE A 179 -9.72 -12.80 12.41
N LEU A 180 -8.45 -12.38 12.23
CA LEU A 180 -7.36 -13.26 11.86
C LEU A 180 -7.06 -14.31 12.94
N LYS A 181 -7.19 -13.96 14.22
CA LYS A 181 -7.03 -14.89 15.34
C LYS A 181 -8.08 -16.00 15.30
N SER A 182 -9.33 -15.66 14.99
CA SER A 182 -10.37 -16.67 14.77
C SER A 182 -10.08 -17.51 13.52
N ALA A 183 -9.71 -16.88 12.41
CA ALA A 183 -9.42 -17.58 11.16
C ALA A 183 -8.21 -18.53 11.26
N ALA A 184 -7.20 -18.17 12.06
CA ALA A 184 -5.99 -18.98 12.26
C ALA A 184 -6.29 -20.37 12.83
N THR A 185 -7.39 -20.55 13.59
CA THR A 185 -7.79 -21.87 14.09
C THR A 185 -8.23 -22.84 12.98
N PHE A 186 -8.55 -22.31 11.79
CA PHE A 186 -8.92 -23.07 10.60
C PHE A 186 -7.77 -23.20 9.58
N GLY A 187 -6.61 -22.60 9.86
CA GLY A 187 -5.42 -22.68 9.01
C GLY A 187 -5.49 -21.77 7.79
N VAL A 188 -5.49 -22.35 6.59
CA VAL A 188 -5.42 -21.62 5.31
C VAL A 188 -6.80 -21.20 4.84
N ASN A 189 -7.01 -19.90 4.69
CA ASN A 189 -8.20 -19.35 4.06
C ASN A 189 -8.10 -19.45 2.53
N GLN A 190 -9.01 -20.21 1.91
CA GLN A 190 -8.94 -20.52 0.48
C GLN A 190 -9.20 -19.30 -0.42
N ASP A 191 -10.12 -18.42 -0.05
CA ASP A 191 -10.42 -17.21 -0.83
C ASP A 191 -9.22 -16.24 -0.85
N LEU A 192 -8.50 -16.14 0.26
CA LEU A 192 -7.27 -15.36 0.37
C LEU A 192 -6.09 -16.04 -0.35
N ALA A 193 -5.98 -17.37 -0.26
CA ALA A 193 -4.87 -18.12 -0.86
C ALA A 193 -4.72 -17.92 -2.37
N VAL A 194 -5.82 -17.60 -3.08
CA VAL A 194 -5.83 -17.31 -4.53
C VAL A 194 -5.02 -16.06 -4.86
N VAL A 195 -4.99 -15.07 -3.96
CA VAL A 195 -4.43 -13.73 -4.20
C VAL A 195 -3.25 -13.37 -3.30
N ASP A 196 -2.97 -14.19 -2.28
CA ASP A 196 -1.95 -13.93 -1.27
C ASP A 196 -0.59 -14.52 -1.67
N GLN A 197 0.25 -13.68 -2.26
CA GLN A 197 1.62 -14.02 -2.59
C GLN A 197 2.60 -13.96 -1.40
N PHE A 198 2.17 -13.62 -0.19
CA PHE A 198 3.02 -13.49 0.99
C PHE A 198 3.01 -14.78 1.80
N TYR A 199 1.80 -15.25 2.15
CA TYR A 199 1.61 -16.40 3.04
C TYR A 199 0.64 -17.45 2.49
N LYS A 200 0.22 -17.33 1.22
CA LYS A 200 -0.64 -18.33 0.54
C LYS A 200 -1.93 -18.63 1.32
N GLY A 201 -2.49 -17.62 1.99
CA GLY A 201 -3.72 -17.69 2.77
C GLY A 201 -3.56 -18.17 4.22
N ASP A 202 -2.33 -18.41 4.70
CA ASP A 202 -2.08 -18.82 6.09
C ASP A 202 -2.39 -17.69 7.08
N CYS A 203 -3.55 -17.80 7.74
CA CYS A 203 -4.01 -16.80 8.69
C CYS A 203 -3.16 -16.76 9.98
N SER A 204 -2.44 -17.82 10.32
CA SER A 204 -1.53 -17.80 11.49
C SER A 204 -0.33 -16.89 11.23
N LYS A 205 0.20 -16.88 10.01
CA LYS A 205 1.28 -15.95 9.64
C LYS A 205 0.81 -14.52 9.51
N TRP A 206 -0.39 -14.29 8.95
CA TRP A 206 -0.99 -12.96 8.94
C TRP A 206 -1.28 -12.42 10.34
N LEU A 207 -1.68 -13.27 11.29
CA LEU A 207 -1.83 -12.89 12.70
C LEU A 207 -0.49 -12.43 13.30
N LYS A 208 0.59 -13.20 13.13
CA LYS A 208 1.93 -12.81 13.57
C LYS A 208 2.39 -11.50 12.94
N PHE A 209 2.15 -11.33 11.64
CA PHE A 209 2.47 -10.11 10.92
C PHE A 209 1.71 -8.90 11.49
N ALA A 210 0.40 -9.03 11.71
CA ALA A 210 -0.44 -7.96 12.24
C ALA A 210 -0.01 -7.54 13.66
N ASN A 211 0.29 -8.49 14.55
CA ASN A 211 0.83 -8.17 15.88
C ASN A 211 2.23 -7.55 15.80
N THR A 212 3.08 -7.99 14.88
CA THR A 212 4.42 -7.40 14.69
C THR A 212 4.31 -5.96 14.16
N LEU A 213 3.33 -5.68 13.30
CA LEU A 213 3.00 -4.33 12.86
C LEU A 213 2.47 -3.48 14.03
N LYS A 214 1.57 -4.03 14.85
CA LYS A 214 1.07 -3.37 16.07
C LYS A 214 2.21 -2.99 17.01
N LEU A 215 3.18 -3.90 17.22
CA LEU A 215 4.38 -3.64 18.00
C LEU A 215 5.23 -2.51 17.39
N ARG A 216 5.47 -2.53 16.07
CA ARG A 216 6.18 -1.45 15.36
C ARG A 216 5.51 -0.09 15.58
N MET A 217 4.19 -0.03 15.40
CA MET A 217 3.41 1.19 15.57
C MET A 217 3.48 1.69 17.03
N ALA A 218 3.34 0.79 18.00
CA ALA A 218 3.41 1.13 19.41
C ALA A 218 4.77 1.71 19.80
N ILE A 219 5.87 1.10 19.35
CA ILE A 219 7.22 1.65 19.58
C ILE A 219 7.39 3.02 18.91
N ARG A 220 6.82 3.25 17.72
CA ARG A 220 6.92 4.54 17.03
C ARG A 220 6.33 5.70 17.84
N ILE A 221 5.20 5.48 18.51
CA ILE A 221 4.54 6.52 19.32
C ILE A 221 4.98 6.53 20.79
N SER A 222 5.88 5.62 21.20
CA SER A 222 6.29 5.45 22.61
C SER A 222 6.91 6.68 23.27
N GLY A 223 7.49 7.59 22.48
CA GLY A 223 8.05 8.84 23.00
C GLY A 223 6.98 9.89 23.34
N VAL A 224 5.83 9.87 22.65
CA VAL A 224 4.77 10.88 22.81
C VAL A 224 3.60 10.39 23.67
N GLU A 225 3.28 9.09 23.61
CA GLU A 225 2.22 8.45 24.40
C GLU A 225 2.70 7.15 25.06
N PRO A 226 3.63 7.22 26.04
CA PRO A 226 4.32 6.05 26.57
C PRO A 226 3.40 4.99 27.18
N GLU A 227 2.36 5.39 27.92
CA GLU A 227 1.45 4.45 28.59
C GLU A 227 0.56 3.69 27.60
N TYR A 228 -0.01 4.40 26.62
CA TYR A 228 -0.81 3.79 25.55
C TYR A 228 0.06 2.88 24.67
N ALA A 229 1.25 3.35 24.28
CA ALA A 229 2.23 2.58 23.54
C ALA A 229 2.63 1.29 24.27
N GLN A 230 2.94 1.37 25.57
CA GLN A 230 3.30 0.20 26.37
C GLN A 230 2.17 -0.83 26.37
N THR A 231 0.93 -0.39 26.56
CA THR A 231 -0.25 -1.26 26.54
C THR A 231 -0.38 -1.98 25.20
N LYS A 232 -0.31 -1.24 24.08
CA LYS A 232 -0.44 -1.79 22.72
C LYS A 232 0.72 -2.72 22.36
N ALA A 233 1.93 -2.42 22.81
CA ALA A 233 3.10 -3.28 22.63
C ALA A 233 2.95 -4.60 23.40
N GLN A 234 2.49 -4.56 24.66
CA GLN A 234 2.25 -5.77 25.46
C GLN A 234 1.15 -6.64 24.84
N GLU A 235 0.03 -6.03 24.42
CA GLU A 235 -1.04 -6.73 23.69
C GLU A 235 -0.51 -7.43 22.44
N ALA A 236 0.34 -6.77 21.65
CA ALA A 236 0.95 -7.36 20.46
C ALA A 236 1.86 -8.56 20.80
N VAL A 237 2.71 -8.43 21.81
CA VAL A 237 3.60 -9.51 22.26
C VAL A 237 2.80 -10.71 22.75
N PHE A 238 1.78 -10.50 23.60
CA PHE A 238 0.89 -11.58 24.05
C PHE A 238 0.03 -12.17 22.93
N GLY A 239 -0.28 -11.38 21.90
CA GLY A 239 -0.96 -11.83 20.69
C GLY A 239 -0.11 -12.75 19.80
N GLY A 240 1.21 -12.75 19.98
CA GLY A 240 2.18 -13.53 19.22
C GLY A 240 2.71 -12.75 18.01
N VAL A 241 4.00 -12.43 18.05
CA VAL A 241 4.74 -11.73 16.97
C VAL A 241 5.49 -12.75 16.08
N MET A 242 6.26 -12.26 15.10
CA MET A 242 7.18 -13.10 14.33
C MET A 242 8.34 -13.58 15.22
N GLU A 243 8.63 -14.88 15.20
CA GLU A 243 9.65 -15.49 16.08
C GLU A 243 10.75 -16.23 15.29
N SER A 244 10.56 -16.39 13.98
CA SER A 244 11.49 -17.13 13.12
C SER A 244 11.57 -16.55 11.71
N VAL A 245 12.63 -16.89 10.97
CA VAL A 245 12.80 -16.48 9.57
C VAL A 245 11.66 -16.95 8.66
N GLY A 246 11.03 -18.08 8.99
CA GLY A 246 9.89 -18.61 8.24
C GLY A 246 8.60 -17.78 8.39
N ASP A 247 8.56 -16.87 9.36
CA ASP A 247 7.45 -15.94 9.58
C ASP A 247 7.62 -14.63 8.81
N SER A 248 8.77 -14.40 8.16
CA SER A 248 9.04 -13.15 7.45
C SER A 248 8.15 -12.98 6.21
N SER A 249 7.66 -11.75 5.99
CA SER A 249 6.81 -11.42 4.83
C SER A 249 7.65 -10.99 3.64
N TYR A 250 7.39 -11.59 2.48
CA TYR A 250 7.98 -11.18 1.21
C TYR A 250 6.90 -11.18 0.13
N ASP A 251 6.94 -10.17 -0.75
CA ASP A 251 6.16 -10.19 -1.98
C ASP A 251 6.85 -11.17 -2.97
N THR A 252 6.47 -12.45 -2.90
CA THR A 252 7.17 -13.53 -3.61
C THR A 252 7.03 -13.46 -5.13
N THR A 253 6.03 -12.72 -5.65
CA THR A 253 5.79 -12.55 -7.08
C THR A 253 6.12 -11.15 -7.58
N ASN A 254 6.61 -10.26 -6.69
CA ASN A 254 6.80 -8.84 -6.98
C ASN A 254 5.51 -8.21 -7.55
N GLY A 255 4.38 -8.40 -6.88
CA GLY A 255 3.08 -7.89 -7.31
C GLY A 255 2.59 -8.52 -8.62
N GLY A 256 3.04 -9.75 -8.92
CA GLY A 256 2.78 -10.44 -10.18
C GLY A 256 3.64 -10.00 -11.37
N ILE A 257 4.55 -9.03 -11.18
CA ILE A 257 5.48 -8.57 -12.22
C ILE A 257 6.59 -9.60 -12.46
N ASN A 258 6.90 -10.42 -11.45
CA ASN A 258 7.96 -11.43 -11.46
C ASN A 258 9.39 -10.87 -11.69
N GLU A 259 9.54 -9.55 -11.56
CA GLU A 259 10.81 -8.83 -11.51
C GLU A 259 10.67 -7.73 -10.45
N ASN A 260 11.71 -7.50 -9.65
CA ASN A 260 11.66 -6.51 -8.57
C ASN A 260 12.05 -5.12 -9.08
N GLY A 261 11.39 -4.08 -8.55
CA GLY A 261 11.65 -2.70 -8.95
C GLY A 261 13.08 -2.21 -8.67
N TYR A 262 13.74 -2.71 -7.61
CA TYR A 262 15.13 -2.32 -7.32
C TYR A 262 16.10 -2.69 -8.46
N ALA A 263 15.93 -3.86 -9.08
CA ALA A 263 16.75 -4.28 -10.21
C ALA A 263 16.64 -3.29 -11.39
N ILE A 264 15.43 -2.83 -11.69
CA ILE A 264 15.16 -1.87 -12.77
C ILE A 264 15.74 -0.49 -12.42
N VAL A 265 15.47 0.04 -11.22
CA VAL A 265 15.96 1.37 -10.79
C VAL A 265 17.49 1.39 -10.69
N SER A 266 18.10 0.29 -10.22
CA SER A 266 19.55 0.12 -10.18
C SER A 266 20.16 -0.02 -11.60
N GLY A 267 19.41 -0.62 -12.53
CA GLY A 267 19.74 -0.72 -13.95
C GLY A 267 19.65 0.62 -14.71
N TRP A 268 18.86 1.59 -14.22
CA TRP A 268 18.89 3.00 -14.66
C TRP A 268 20.00 3.85 -14.01
N PRO A 269 20.99 3.19 -13.42
CA PRO A 269 21.79 3.69 -12.28
C PRO A 269 21.20 4.84 -11.43
N GLU A 270 19.95 4.75 -10.97
CA GLU A 270 19.34 5.80 -10.13
C GLU A 270 19.30 5.45 -8.63
N VAL A 271 19.78 4.27 -8.24
CA VAL A 271 19.95 3.87 -6.83
C VAL A 271 21.21 3.05 -6.61
N ARG A 272 21.95 3.31 -5.54
CA ARG A 272 23.08 2.48 -5.06
C ARG A 272 23.03 2.30 -3.55
N ALA A 273 23.86 1.40 -3.01
CA ALA A 273 24.06 1.27 -1.57
C ALA A 273 24.55 2.62 -1.00
N ASN A 274 24.11 2.97 0.21
CA ASN A 274 24.47 4.24 0.83
C ASN A 274 25.78 4.13 1.64
N ALA A 275 26.62 5.15 1.50
CA ALA A 275 27.86 5.29 2.25
C ALA A 275 27.71 5.05 3.76
N CYS A 276 26.61 5.47 4.39
CA CYS A 276 26.38 5.30 5.83
C CYS A 276 26.38 3.81 6.22
N LEU A 277 25.41 3.02 5.73
CA LEU A 277 25.31 1.60 6.07
C LEU A 277 26.57 0.81 5.68
N VAL A 278 27.11 1.08 4.48
CA VAL A 278 28.34 0.41 4.02
C VAL A 278 29.52 0.71 4.97
N SER A 279 29.66 1.95 5.44
CA SER A 279 30.74 2.34 6.36
C SER A 279 30.62 1.67 7.72
N TYR A 280 29.42 1.63 8.30
CA TYR A 280 29.17 0.89 9.55
C TYR A 280 29.54 -0.59 9.41
N MET A 281 29.06 -1.24 8.34
CA MET A 281 29.32 -2.66 8.10
C MET A 281 30.79 -2.95 7.79
N ASN A 282 31.50 -2.04 7.13
CA ASN A 282 32.95 -2.15 6.95
C ASN A 282 33.70 -2.02 8.28
N GLY A 283 33.33 -1.05 9.13
CA GLY A 283 33.93 -0.89 10.45
C GLY A 283 33.77 -2.13 11.34
N TYR A 284 32.64 -2.82 11.23
CA TYR A 284 32.39 -4.07 11.95
C TYR A 284 32.98 -5.32 11.29
N ASN A 285 33.64 -5.21 10.14
CA ASN A 285 34.03 -6.35 9.33
C ASN A 285 32.86 -7.31 9.07
N ASP A 286 31.65 -6.76 8.86
CA ASP A 286 30.39 -7.50 8.93
C ASP A 286 30.30 -8.59 7.84
N PRO A 287 30.06 -9.86 8.18
CA PRO A 287 30.00 -10.94 7.19
C PRO A 287 28.74 -10.88 6.30
N ARG A 288 27.77 -10.01 6.60
CA ARG A 288 26.55 -9.83 5.78
C ARG A 288 26.78 -9.00 4.52
N ARG A 289 27.89 -8.25 4.43
CA ARG A 289 28.21 -7.39 3.28
C ARG A 289 28.05 -8.06 1.91
N PRO A 290 28.61 -9.26 1.63
CA PRO A 290 28.42 -9.93 0.33
C PRO A 290 26.97 -10.35 0.03
N ALA A 291 26.13 -10.52 1.05
CA ALA A 291 24.71 -10.79 0.87
C ALA A 291 23.88 -9.51 0.66
N TYR A 292 24.42 -8.34 1.03
CA TYR A 292 23.72 -7.05 0.98
C TYR A 292 24.14 -6.22 -0.23
N PHE A 293 25.42 -6.29 -0.63
CA PHE A 293 26.01 -5.39 -1.62
C PHE A 293 26.90 -6.15 -2.60
N THR A 294 27.05 -5.59 -3.80
CA THR A 294 28.13 -5.95 -4.71
C THR A 294 29.39 -5.13 -4.41
N PRO A 295 30.60 -5.68 -4.61
CA PRO A 295 31.82 -4.89 -4.53
C PRO A 295 31.85 -3.79 -5.59
N GLN A 296 32.49 -2.65 -5.28
CA GLN A 296 32.71 -1.60 -6.27
C GLN A 296 33.64 -2.08 -7.39
N THR A 297 33.41 -1.62 -8.61
CA THR A 297 34.22 -1.97 -9.80
C THR A 297 34.86 -0.74 -10.46
N GLN A 298 34.80 0.42 -9.81
CA GLN A 298 35.45 1.65 -10.27
C GLN A 298 36.98 1.55 -10.19
N THR A 299 37.51 0.79 -9.23
CA THR A 299 38.95 0.52 -9.07
C THR A 299 39.23 -0.96 -8.82
N ALA A 300 40.44 -1.41 -9.16
CA ALA A 300 40.88 -2.79 -8.97
C ALA A 300 40.97 -3.25 -7.50
N ALA A 301 40.91 -2.31 -6.53
CA ALA A 301 40.94 -2.65 -5.10
C ALA A 301 39.71 -3.44 -4.64
N GLY A 302 38.59 -3.38 -5.39
CA GLY A 302 37.33 -4.00 -5.00
C GLY A 302 36.81 -3.44 -3.66
N GLY A 303 36.20 -4.30 -2.85
CA GLY A 303 35.61 -3.93 -1.56
C GLY A 303 34.24 -3.26 -1.69
N TYR A 304 33.63 -2.91 -0.55
CA TYR A 304 32.30 -2.32 -0.49
C TYR A 304 32.40 -0.81 -0.24
N VAL A 305 31.83 -0.02 -1.16
CA VAL A 305 31.77 1.45 -1.09
C VAL A 305 30.35 1.87 -1.47
N GLY A 306 29.77 2.78 -0.70
CA GLY A 306 28.43 3.34 -0.95
C GLY A 306 28.47 4.82 -1.30
#